data_AF-A0A8T4U0Q4-F1
#
_entry.id   AF-A0A8T4U0Q4-F1
#
_cell.length_a   1.000
_cell.length_b   1.000
_cell.length_c   1.000
_cell.angle_alpha   90.00
_cell.angle_beta   90.00
_cell.angle_gamma   90.00
#
_symmetry.space_group_name_H-M   'P 1'
#
loop_
_entity.id
_entity.type
_entity.pdbx_description
1 polymer ?
#
loop_
_entity_poly.entity_id
_entity_poly.type
_entity_poly.pdbx_seq_one_letter_code
_entity_poly.pdbx_strand_id
1 'polypeptide(L)'
;IKEAINIDPFSCIGLFGSRVSGGAKKDSDWDVFIITAKKKNMEKIGAKFPYAKNIHFEVFSIDEFEDNLVAREDTVVKHIVRNKQILFNPYPFYNIINNWEMVKYAPTQ
;
A
#
# COMPACT_ATOMS: atom_id res chain seq x y z
N ILE A 1 -19.66 -20.77 0.99
CA ILE A 1 -18.49 -19.91 1.28
C ILE A 1 -18.25 -19.01 0.07
N LYS A 2 -18.95 -17.88 -0.03
CA LYS A 2 -18.81 -16.86 -1.11
C LYS A 2 -18.28 -15.52 -0.54
N GLU A 3 -17.58 -15.60 0.58
CA GLU A 3 -17.11 -14.42 1.33
C GLU A 3 -15.63 -14.13 1.09
N ALA A 4 -14.87 -15.12 0.62
CA ALA A 4 -13.48 -14.94 0.23
C ALA A 4 -13.40 -14.29 -1.15
N ILE A 5 -12.72 -13.15 -1.22
CA ILE A 5 -12.33 -12.56 -2.51
C ILE A 5 -10.98 -13.15 -2.86
N ASN A 6 -10.87 -13.68 -4.07
CA ASN A 6 -9.60 -14.15 -4.59
C ASN A 6 -8.67 -12.93 -4.78
N ILE A 7 -7.70 -12.75 -3.89
CA ILE A 7 -6.67 -11.72 -4.05
C ILE A 7 -5.60 -12.31 -4.95
N ASP A 8 -5.10 -11.51 -5.90
CA ASP A 8 -4.01 -11.94 -6.75
C ASP A 8 -2.82 -12.35 -5.85
N PRO A 9 -2.30 -13.59 -5.96
CA PRO A 9 -1.20 -14.07 -5.12
C PRO A 9 0.05 -13.18 -5.21
N PHE A 10 0.19 -12.39 -6.28
CA PHE A 10 1.25 -11.42 -6.48
C PHE A 10 0.93 -10.03 -5.91
N SER A 11 -0.14 -9.86 -5.13
CA SER A 11 -0.43 -8.59 -4.46
C SER A 11 0.43 -8.43 -3.22
N CYS A 12 0.95 -7.23 -2.98
CA CYS A 12 1.55 -6.85 -1.70
C CYS A 12 0.48 -6.17 -0.83
N ILE A 13 0.42 -6.51 0.46
CA ILE A 13 -0.48 -5.87 1.43
C ILE A 13 0.34 -5.44 2.64
N GLY A 14 0.10 -4.22 3.11
CA GLY A 14 0.72 -3.74 4.34
C GLY A 14 -0.10 -2.67 5.03
N LEU A 15 0.38 -2.28 6.20
CA LEU A 15 -0.13 -1.18 7.00
C LEU A 15 0.78 0.03 6.84
N PHE A 16 0.21 1.21 6.95
CA PHE A 16 0.94 2.47 7.05
C PHE A 16 0.24 3.42 8.03
N GLY A 17 0.70 4.67 8.10
CA GLY A 17 0.03 5.71 8.88
C GLY A 17 0.34 5.66 10.39
N SER A 18 -0.51 6.34 11.17
CA SER A 18 -0.24 6.68 12.58
C SER A 18 -0.07 5.47 13.50
N ARG A 19 -0.71 4.35 13.17
CA ARG A 19 -0.61 3.09 13.92
C ARG A 19 0.74 2.40 13.75
N VAL A 20 1.41 2.62 12.62
CA VAL A 20 2.76 2.09 12.38
C VAL A 20 3.81 3.08 12.87
N SER A 21 3.59 4.38 12.74
CA SER A 21 4.55 5.41 13.14
C SER A 21 4.52 5.79 14.63
N GLY A 22 3.66 5.17 15.45
CA GLY A 22 3.60 5.38 16.90
C GLY A 22 2.79 6.59 17.36
N GLY A 23 2.06 7.25 16.45
CA GLY A 23 1.22 8.42 16.76
C GLY A 23 -0.28 8.12 16.96
N ALA A 24 -0.67 6.85 16.92
CA ALA A 24 -2.08 6.46 16.97
C ALA A 24 -2.72 6.70 18.34
N LYS A 25 -3.95 7.22 18.30
CA LYS A 25 -4.88 7.31 19.42
C LYS A 25 -5.84 6.12 19.40
N LYS A 26 -6.60 5.93 20.49
CA LYS A 26 -7.51 4.79 20.67
C LYS A 26 -8.56 4.67 19.55
N ASP A 27 -8.91 5.78 18.94
CA ASP A 27 -9.89 5.97 17.86
C ASP A 27 -9.25 6.02 16.45
N SER A 28 -7.93 5.97 16.32
CA SER A 28 -7.27 6.12 15.02
C SER A 28 -7.61 5.00 14.05
N ASP A 29 -7.70 5.34 12.77
CA ASP A 29 -7.97 4.38 11.69
C ASP A 29 -6.77 3.48 11.41
N TRP A 30 -7.05 2.35 10.78
CA TRP A 30 -6.08 1.42 10.21
C TRP A 30 -5.95 1.75 8.73
N ASP A 31 -4.79 2.30 8.35
CA ASP A 31 -4.48 2.54 6.96
C ASP A 31 -3.80 1.31 6.36
N VAL A 32 -4.48 0.69 5.39
CA VAL A 32 -4.03 -0.51 4.69
C VAL A 32 -3.70 -0.11 3.25
N PHE A 33 -2.48 -0.40 2.80
CA PHE A 33 -2.13 -0.27 1.40
C PHE A 33 -2.07 -1.64 0.71
N ILE A 34 -2.47 -1.67 -0.56
CA ILE A 34 -2.46 -2.85 -1.41
C ILE A 34 -1.84 -2.47 -2.75
N ILE A 35 -0.80 -3.19 -3.17
CA ILE A 35 -0.23 -3.09 -4.52
C ILE A 35 -0.63 -4.35 -5.27
N THR A 36 -1.31 -4.20 -6.42
CA THR A 36 -1.82 -5.35 -7.18
C THR A 36 -1.88 -5.05 -8.67
N ALA A 37 -1.70 -6.07 -9.51
CA ALA A 37 -1.76 -5.91 -10.96
C ALA A 37 -3.17 -5.53 -11.45
N LYS A 38 -4.22 -5.97 -10.75
CA LYS A 38 -5.61 -5.67 -11.09
C LYS A 38 -6.30 -4.98 -9.93
N LYS A 39 -6.52 -3.68 -10.05
CA LYS A 39 -7.31 -2.92 -9.09
C LYS A 39 -8.66 -3.59 -8.87
N LYS A 40 -8.94 -3.90 -7.62
CA LYS A 40 -10.27 -4.30 -7.17
C LYS A 40 -10.85 -3.18 -6.32
N ASN A 41 -12.15 -2.95 -6.46
CA ASN A 41 -12.84 -2.05 -5.56
C ASN A 41 -12.96 -2.74 -4.18
N MET A 42 -12.03 -2.41 -3.28
CA MET A 42 -11.96 -2.95 -1.93
C MET A 42 -12.88 -2.19 -0.95
N GLU A 43 -13.42 -1.02 -1.33
CA GLU A 43 -14.38 -0.27 -0.51
C GLU A 43 -15.66 -1.10 -0.26
N LYS A 44 -16.07 -1.90 -1.25
CA LYS A 44 -17.17 -2.86 -1.11
C LYS A 44 -16.91 -3.94 -0.06
N ILE A 45 -15.65 -4.19 0.31
CA ILE A 45 -15.29 -5.10 1.40
C ILE A 45 -15.48 -4.37 2.73
N GLY A 46 -14.94 -3.16 2.87
CA GLY A 46 -15.09 -2.33 4.07
C GLY A 46 -16.57 -2.13 4.44
N ALA A 47 -17.43 -1.86 3.46
CA ALA A 47 -18.87 -1.71 3.67
C ALA A 47 -19.58 -2.96 4.24
N LYS A 48 -19.00 -4.15 4.06
CA LYS A 48 -19.54 -5.41 4.60
C LYS A 48 -19.15 -5.68 6.05
N PHE A 49 -18.22 -4.90 6.60
CA PHE A 49 -17.79 -4.99 7.99
C PHE A 49 -18.21 -3.72 8.75
N PRO A 50 -19.52 -3.56 9.07
CA PRO A 50 -20.05 -2.34 9.69
C PRO A 50 -19.47 -2.03 11.08
N TYR A 51 -18.77 -2.99 11.69
CA TYR A 51 -18.04 -2.83 12.94
C TYR A 51 -16.55 -2.52 12.75
N ALA A 52 -16.01 -2.69 11.54
CA ALA A 52 -14.65 -2.31 11.15
C ALA A 52 -14.65 -0.88 10.56
N LYS A 53 -15.29 0.07 11.25
CA LYS A 53 -15.49 1.46 10.78
C LYS A 53 -14.19 2.25 10.58
N ASN A 54 -13.07 1.68 10.97
CA ASN A 54 -11.79 2.35 11.09
C ASN A 54 -10.74 1.65 10.22
N ILE A 55 -11.10 1.15 9.04
CA ILE A 55 -10.13 0.61 8.07
C ILE A 55 -10.25 1.39 6.77
N HIS A 56 -9.18 2.07 6.42
CA HIS A 56 -9.02 2.78 5.16
C HIS A 56 -8.15 1.96 4.22
N PHE A 57 -8.60 1.75 2.98
CA PHE A 57 -7.87 0.96 1.98
C PHE A 57 -7.38 1.84 0.84
N GLU A 58 -6.06 1.90 0.68
CA GLU A 58 -5.40 2.49 -0.47
C GLU A 58 -4.99 1.37 -1.44
N VAL A 59 -5.50 1.38 -2.67
CA VAL A 59 -5.24 0.34 -3.66
C VAL A 59 -4.54 0.92 -4.86
N PHE A 60 -3.32 0.46 -5.11
CA PHE A 60 -2.46 0.91 -6.18
C PHE A 60 -2.28 -0.20 -7.22
N SER A 61 -2.29 0.19 -8.49
CA SER A 61 -1.58 -0.58 -9.52
C SER A 61 -0.06 -0.42 -9.34
N ILE A 62 0.72 -1.25 -10.02
CA ILE A 62 2.19 -1.13 -10.00
C ILE A 62 2.60 0.22 -10.57
N ASP A 63 2.10 0.57 -11.76
CA ASP A 63 2.43 1.81 -12.46
C ASP A 63 2.11 3.06 -11.62
N GLU A 64 0.92 3.14 -11.02
CA GLU A 64 0.58 4.28 -10.16
C GLU A 64 1.44 4.36 -8.91
N PHE A 65 1.83 3.21 -8.34
CA PHE A 65 2.71 3.22 -7.18
C PHE A 65 4.08 3.79 -7.57
N GLU A 66 4.61 3.40 -8.73
CA GLU A 66 5.84 3.93 -9.30
C GLU A 66 5.74 5.44 -9.61
N ASP A 67 4.67 5.86 -10.27
CA ASP A 67 4.41 7.27 -10.61
C ASP A 67 4.36 8.14 -9.35
N ASN A 68 3.65 7.69 -8.32
CA ASN A 68 3.56 8.41 -7.05
C ASN A 68 4.88 8.42 -6.27
N LEU A 69 5.73 7.41 -6.46
CA LEU A 69 7.05 7.34 -5.85
C LEU A 69 7.99 8.39 -6.45
N VAL A 70 7.93 8.59 -7.78
CA VAL A 70 8.80 9.54 -8.50
C VAL A 70 8.24 10.96 -8.59
N ALA A 71 6.95 11.15 -8.28
CA ALA A 71 6.30 12.46 -8.26
C ALA A 71 7.10 13.49 -7.45
N ARG A 72 7.00 14.78 -7.79
CA ARG A 72 7.73 15.83 -7.06
C ARG A 72 7.08 16.12 -5.71
N GLU A 73 5.75 16.21 -5.65
CA GLU A 73 5.00 16.39 -4.40
C GLU A 73 5.22 15.25 -3.38
N ASP A 74 4.95 15.53 -2.11
CA ASP A 74 4.90 14.49 -1.08
C ASP A 74 3.59 13.70 -1.26
N THR A 75 3.70 12.42 -1.61
CA THR A 75 2.57 11.54 -1.91
C THR A 75 2.36 10.52 -0.80
N VAL A 76 1.16 9.95 -0.72
CA VAL A 76 0.85 8.84 0.19
C VAL A 76 1.85 7.68 0.03
N VAL A 77 2.28 7.39 -1.21
CA VAL A 77 3.29 6.37 -1.47
C VAL A 77 4.62 6.69 -0.80
N LYS A 78 5.09 7.95 -0.84
CA LYS A 78 6.32 8.33 -0.11
C LYS A 78 6.17 8.16 1.40
N HIS A 79 4.99 8.44 1.95
CA HIS A 79 4.70 8.15 3.35
C HIS A 79 4.71 6.64 3.65
N ILE A 80 4.14 5.80 2.78
CA ILE A 80 4.19 4.34 2.88
C ILE A 80 5.65 3.87 2.85
N VAL A 81 6.48 4.38 1.95
CA VAL A 81 7.89 3.98 1.88
C VAL A 81 8.62 4.23 3.20
N ARG A 82 8.38 5.40 3.81
CA ARG A 82 8.98 5.79 5.10
C ARG A 82 8.42 5.00 6.28
N ASN A 83 7.10 4.80 6.33
CA ASN A 83 6.38 4.34 7.52
C ASN A 83 5.36 3.25 7.15
N LYS A 84 5.85 2.01 7.05
CA LYS A 84 5.02 0.84 6.71
C LYS A 84 5.38 -0.39 7.53
N GLN A 85 4.43 -1.32 7.57
CA GLN A 85 4.65 -2.69 7.98
C GLN A 85 4.01 -3.61 6.95
N ILE A 86 4.83 -4.41 6.25
CA ILE A 86 4.31 -5.36 5.26
C ILE A 86 3.70 -6.56 5.99
N LEU A 87 2.48 -6.94 5.59
CA LEU A 87 1.75 -8.08 6.15
C LEU A 87 1.79 -9.29 5.23
N PHE A 88 1.74 -9.07 3.91
CA PHE A 88 1.67 -10.14 2.93
C PHE A 88 2.48 -9.79 1.68
N ASN A 89 3.24 -10.78 1.21
CA ASN A 89 4.04 -10.77 -0.02
C ASN A 89 4.83 -9.46 -0.22
N PRO A 90 6.01 -9.32 0.41
CA PRO A 90 6.82 -8.12 0.32
C PRO A 90 7.49 -7.91 -1.05
N TYR A 91 7.46 -8.92 -1.92
CA TYR A 91 8.24 -8.92 -3.15
C TYR A 91 7.89 -7.78 -4.12
N PRO A 92 6.61 -7.53 -4.48
CA PRO A 92 6.26 -6.41 -5.37
C PRO A 92 6.75 -5.07 -4.84
N PHE A 93 6.60 -4.85 -3.52
CA PHE A 93 7.03 -3.61 -2.88
C PHE A 93 8.54 -3.40 -3.03
N TYR A 94 9.36 -4.34 -2.56
CA TYR A 94 10.81 -4.15 -2.58
C TYR A 94 11.40 -4.20 -3.99
N ASN A 95 10.78 -4.93 -4.91
CA ASN A 95 11.19 -4.92 -6.31
C ASN A 95 11.05 -3.52 -6.93
N ILE A 96 9.92 -2.85 -6.69
CA ILE A 96 9.70 -1.46 -7.14
C ILE A 96 10.75 -0.53 -6.54
N ILE A 97 11.00 -0.62 -5.22
CA ILE A 97 11.99 0.23 -4.55
C ILE A 97 13.40 -0.01 -5.10
N ASN A 98 13.81 -1.27 -5.24
CA ASN A 98 15.13 -1.62 -5.76
C ASN A 98 15.31 -1.09 -7.20
N ASN A 99 14.31 -1.25 -8.06
CA ASN A 99 14.36 -0.73 -9.43
C ASN A 99 14.48 0.79 -9.45
N TRP A 100 13.74 1.49 -8.59
CA TRP A 100 13.82 2.94 -8.46
C TRP A 100 15.21 3.40 -7.97
N GLU A 101 15.79 2.72 -6.97
CA GLU A 101 17.14 3.04 -6.48
C GLU A 101 18.19 2.84 -7.58
N MET A 102 18.12 1.74 -8.32
CA MET A 102 19.02 1.50 -9.45
C MET A 102 18.94 2.60 -10.52
N VAL A 103 17.72 3.05 -10.85
CA VAL A 103 17.53 4.14 -11.83
C VAL A 103 18.05 5.47 -11.29
N LYS A 104 17.76 5.79 -10.03
CA LYS A 104 18.16 7.06 -9.39
C LYS A 104 19.67 7.20 -9.26
N TYR A 105 20.38 6.11 -8.99
CA TYR A 105 21.83 6.08 -8.80
C TYR A 105 22.59 5.56 -10.02
N ALA A 106 21.92 5.38 -11.16
CA ALA A 106 22.59 5.00 -12.40
C ALA A 106 23.64 6.06 -12.76
N PRO A 107 24.87 5.66 -13.14
CA PRO A 107 25.88 6.61 -13.56
C PRO A 107 25.38 7.36 -14.80
N THR A 108 25.21 8.68 -14.66
CA THR A 108 24.93 9.57 -15.80
C THR A 108 26.12 9.52 -16.77
N GLN A 109 25.86 9.06 -18.00
CA GLN A 109 26.83 9.15 -19.11
C GLN A 109 27.06 10.59 -19.53
#